data_AF-A0A940P2Z0-F1
#
_entry.id   AF-A0A940P2Z0-F1
#
_cell.length_a   1.000
_cell.length_b   1.000
_cell.length_c   1.000
_cell.angle_alpha   90.00
_cell.angle_beta   90.00
_cell.angle_gamma   90.00
#
_symmetry.space_group_name_H-M   'P 1'
#
loop_
_entity.id
_entity.type
_entity.pdbx_description
1 polymer ?
#
loop_
_entity_poly.entity_id
_entity_poly.type
_entity_poly.pdbx_seq_one_letter_code
_entity_poly.pdbx_strand_id
1 'polypeptide(L)'
;RAISARATVNAAMINYCYGSRENLLYAVFQQLLRDAQTQQPELVTLLTADLPPKEKIILLHFHMMRLMIANFHYARAVTQFILLNRPLDSDLEVLPFVMAHFGGRRTEAECRRIAFELTSLHGLAVLKHAELKQSCGIDLSDDAALERYVRSSVNRFLEEEEPYV
;
A
#
# COMPACT_ATOMS: atom_id res chain seq x y z
N ARG A 1 19.00 -3.42 20.45
CA ARG A 1 19.53 -3.07 21.80
C ARG A 1 18.46 -2.37 22.66
N ALA A 2 17.93 -1.20 22.27
CA ALA A 2 16.84 -0.56 23.04
C ALA A 2 15.58 -1.45 23.18
N ILE A 3 15.15 -2.11 22.08
CA ILE A 3 14.04 -3.07 22.10
C ILE A 3 14.34 -4.24 23.04
N SER A 4 15.52 -4.85 22.91
CA SER A 4 16.01 -5.94 23.78
C SER A 4 15.96 -5.58 25.26
N ALA A 5 16.42 -4.38 25.61
CA ALA A 5 16.42 -3.89 26.99
C ALA A 5 15.01 -3.67 27.52
N ARG A 6 14.12 -3.06 26.72
CA ARG A 6 12.74 -2.75 27.12
C ARG A 6 11.83 -3.99 27.18
N ALA A 7 12.04 -4.94 26.27
CA ALA A 7 11.28 -6.19 26.21
C ALA A 7 11.91 -7.29 27.06
N THR A 8 13.02 -7.02 27.78
CA THR A 8 13.73 -8.00 28.63
C THR A 8 14.09 -9.30 27.90
N VAL A 9 14.45 -9.20 26.61
CA VAL A 9 14.86 -10.33 25.77
C VAL A 9 16.25 -10.10 25.17
N ASN A 10 17.02 -11.17 24.97
CA ASN A 10 18.31 -11.09 24.31
C ASN A 10 18.15 -10.65 22.83
N ALA A 11 19.05 -9.80 22.32
CA ALA A 11 19.10 -9.43 20.91
C ALA A 11 19.21 -10.64 19.97
N ALA A 12 19.88 -11.72 20.40
CA ALA A 12 19.94 -12.97 19.64
C ALA A 12 18.55 -13.59 19.42
N MET A 13 17.64 -13.48 20.39
CA MET A 13 16.27 -13.97 20.24
C MET A 13 15.47 -13.14 19.23
N ILE A 14 15.67 -11.82 19.21
CA ILE A 14 15.04 -10.95 18.20
C ILE A 14 15.54 -11.34 16.80
N ASN A 15 16.85 -11.56 16.64
CA ASN A 15 17.40 -12.00 15.36
C ASN A 15 16.96 -13.43 14.99
N TYR A 16 16.78 -14.33 15.96
CA TYR A 16 16.24 -15.66 15.71
C TYR A 16 14.80 -15.61 15.19
N CYS A 17 13.94 -14.79 15.81
CA CYS A 17 12.53 -14.69 15.43
C CYS A 17 12.29 -13.93 14.13
N TYR A 18 13.09 -12.89 13.85
CA TYR A 18 12.82 -11.98 12.73
C TYR A 18 13.94 -11.94 11.68
N GLY A 19 15.13 -12.46 11.97
CA GLY A 19 16.29 -12.45 11.05
C GLY A 19 16.99 -11.10 10.95
N SER A 20 16.23 -10.03 10.72
CA SER A 20 16.72 -8.65 10.56
C SER A 20 15.82 -7.64 11.28
N ARG A 21 16.35 -6.41 11.43
CA ARG A 21 15.57 -5.28 11.95
C ARG A 21 14.41 -4.93 11.02
N GLU A 22 14.64 -5.01 9.72
CA GLU A 22 13.67 -4.67 8.67
C GLU A 22 12.50 -5.65 8.68
N ASN A 23 12.77 -6.95 8.86
CA ASN A 23 11.73 -7.97 9.01
C ASN A 23 10.92 -7.78 10.30
N LEU A 24 11.56 -7.37 11.40
CA LEU A 24 10.85 -6.99 12.63
C LEU A 24 9.91 -5.80 12.38
N LEU A 25 10.38 -4.76 11.68
CA LEU A 25 9.55 -3.60 11.33
C LEU A 25 8.39 -4.00 10.43
N TYR A 26 8.62 -4.87 9.45
CA TYR A 26 7.58 -5.43 8.59
C TYR A 26 6.53 -6.20 9.40
N ALA A 27 6.95 -7.03 10.35
CA ALA A 27 6.04 -7.77 11.24
C ALA A 27 5.19 -6.84 12.12
N VAL A 28 5.79 -5.76 12.66
CA VAL A 28 5.06 -4.72 13.41
C VAL A 28 4.04 -4.02 12.53
N PHE A 29 4.38 -3.69 11.29
CA PHE A 29 3.44 -3.07 10.37
C PHE A 29 2.28 -3.99 10.00
N GLN A 30 2.56 -5.27 9.75
CA GLN A 30 1.52 -6.28 9.54
C GLN A 30 0.57 -6.38 10.74
N GLN A 31 1.10 -6.24 11.96
CA GLN A 31 0.26 -6.16 13.16
C GLN A 31 -0.57 -4.87 13.19
N LEU A 32 0.03 -3.70 12.93
CA LEU A 32 -0.68 -2.42 12.87
C LEU A 32 -1.80 -2.43 11.82
N LEU A 33 -1.58 -3.09 10.68
CA LEU A 33 -2.61 -3.29 9.65
C LEU A 33 -3.76 -4.15 10.16
N ARG A 34 -3.47 -5.29 10.80
CA ARG A 34 -4.51 -6.13 11.42
C ARG A 34 -5.28 -5.39 12.51
N ASP A 35 -4.58 -4.63 13.35
CA ASP A 35 -5.20 -3.83 14.40
C ASP A 35 -6.09 -2.74 13.79
N ALA A 36 -5.64 -2.07 12.73
CA ALA A 36 -6.42 -1.09 11.99
C ALA A 36 -7.64 -1.72 11.30
N GLN A 37 -7.53 -2.91 10.71
CA GLN A 37 -8.67 -3.65 10.14
C GLN A 37 -9.69 -4.05 11.21
N THR A 38 -9.22 -4.40 12.41
CA THR A 38 -10.09 -4.74 13.55
C THR A 38 -10.79 -3.49 14.10
N GLN A 39 -10.13 -2.33 14.05
CA GLN A 39 -10.67 -1.04 14.51
C GLN A 39 -11.45 -0.28 13.44
N GLN A 40 -11.37 -0.68 12.16
CA GLN A 40 -12.09 -0.10 11.02
C GLN A 40 -12.88 -1.19 10.28
N PRO A 41 -13.97 -1.72 10.88
CA PRO A 41 -14.84 -2.73 10.23
C PRO A 41 -15.42 -2.25 8.89
N GLU A 42 -15.45 -0.94 8.66
CA GLU A 42 -15.83 -0.30 7.40
C GLU A 42 -14.92 -0.72 6.24
N LEU A 43 -13.61 -0.90 6.43
CA LEU A 43 -12.71 -1.39 5.37
C LEU A 43 -13.09 -2.81 4.91
N VAL A 44 -13.34 -3.68 5.89
CA VAL A 44 -13.70 -5.08 5.62
C VAL A 44 -15.06 -5.15 4.92
N THR A 45 -15.99 -4.28 5.32
CA THR A 45 -17.33 -4.19 4.74
C THR A 45 -17.29 -3.59 3.32
N LEU A 46 -16.40 -2.63 3.06
CA LEU A 46 -16.20 -2.03 1.74
C LEU A 46 -15.54 -3.02 0.75
N LEU A 47 -14.62 -3.87 1.21
CA LEU A 47 -13.97 -4.88 0.36
C LEU A 47 -14.93 -6.02 -0.01
N THR A 48 -15.89 -6.36 0.87
CA THR A 48 -16.93 -7.36 0.63
C THR A 48 -18.18 -6.80 -0.07
N ALA A 49 -18.34 -5.47 -0.13
CA ALA A 49 -19.42 -4.84 -0.86
C ALA A 49 -19.38 -5.16 -2.36
N ASP A 50 -20.56 -5.19 -2.98
CA ASP A 50 -20.72 -5.37 -4.42
C ASP A 50 -20.41 -4.07 -5.16
N LEU A 51 -19.11 -3.76 -5.25
CA LEU A 51 -18.56 -2.59 -5.91
C LEU A 51 -17.82 -2.98 -7.19
N PRO A 52 -17.83 -2.12 -8.23
CA PRO A 52 -16.97 -2.31 -9.40
C PRO A 52 -15.51 -2.51 -9.00
N PRO A 53 -14.74 -3.38 -9.67
CA PRO A 53 -13.36 -3.69 -9.29
C PRO A 53 -12.48 -2.44 -9.15
N LYS A 54 -12.65 -1.46 -10.04
CA LYS A 54 -11.96 -0.17 -9.98
C LYS A 54 -12.23 0.61 -8.68
N GLU A 55 -13.47 0.64 -8.19
CA GLU A 55 -13.81 1.31 -6.93
C GLU A 55 -13.19 0.58 -5.73
N LYS A 56 -13.11 -0.75 -5.76
CA LYS A 56 -12.40 -1.52 -4.72
C LYS A 56 -10.91 -1.17 -4.66
N ILE A 57 -10.27 -1.00 -5.82
CA ILE A 57 -8.87 -0.55 -5.92
C ILE A 57 -8.70 0.84 -5.30
N ILE A 58 -9.59 1.79 -5.65
CA ILE A 58 -9.55 3.17 -5.13
C ILE A 58 -9.67 3.17 -3.62
N LEU A 59 -10.67 2.49 -3.07
CA LEU A 59 -10.91 2.44 -1.63
C LEU A 59 -9.74 1.80 -0.89
N LEU A 60 -9.23 0.67 -1.38
CA LEU A 60 -8.09 -0.02 -0.77
C LEU A 60 -6.87 0.92 -0.69
N HIS A 61 -6.51 1.57 -1.81
CA HIS A 61 -5.35 2.47 -1.82
C HIS A 61 -5.58 3.73 -0.98
N PHE A 62 -6.77 4.33 -1.02
CA PHE A 62 -7.12 5.49 -0.19
C PHE A 62 -6.91 5.19 1.29
N HIS A 63 -7.53 4.12 1.79
CA HIS A 63 -7.44 3.75 3.20
C HIS A 63 -6.01 3.37 3.62
N MET A 64 -5.31 2.60 2.78
CA MET A 64 -3.92 2.20 3.05
C MET A 64 -2.98 3.42 3.09
N MET A 65 -3.09 4.33 2.13
CA MET A 65 -2.28 5.55 2.12
C MET A 65 -2.59 6.45 3.30
N ARG A 66 -3.87 6.64 3.63
CA ARG A 66 -4.31 7.43 4.78
C ARG A 66 -3.74 6.86 6.08
N LEU A 67 -3.82 5.54 6.27
CA LEU A 67 -3.25 4.86 7.45
C LEU A 67 -1.72 5.03 7.52
N MET A 68 -1.03 4.87 6.39
CA MET A 68 0.43 5.04 6.33
C MET A 68 0.86 6.48 6.63
N ILE A 69 0.13 7.48 6.14
CA ILE A 69 0.42 8.89 6.41
C ILE A 69 0.14 9.24 7.88
N ALA A 70 -0.97 8.76 8.44
CA ALA A 70 -1.29 8.93 9.85
C ALA A 70 -0.24 8.29 10.78
N ASN A 71 0.42 7.22 10.32
CA ASN A 71 1.45 6.48 11.05
C ASN A 71 2.84 6.60 10.41
N PHE A 72 3.16 7.76 9.80
CA PHE A 72 4.29 7.91 8.89
C PHE A 72 5.64 7.47 9.45
N HIS A 73 5.90 7.71 10.74
CA HIS A 73 7.15 7.29 11.38
C HIS A 73 7.40 5.78 11.29
N TYR A 74 6.33 4.97 11.41
CA TYR A 74 6.41 3.52 11.27
C TYR A 74 6.32 3.11 9.81
N ALA A 75 5.39 3.71 9.06
CA ALA A 75 5.16 3.38 7.66
C ALA A 75 6.39 3.64 6.80
N ARG A 76 7.16 4.71 7.05
CA ARG A 76 8.34 5.08 6.25
C ARG A 76 9.34 3.94 6.09
N ALA A 77 9.76 3.32 7.20
CA ALA A 77 10.76 2.26 7.15
C ALA A 77 10.22 1.01 6.44
N VAL A 78 8.94 0.71 6.62
CA VAL A 78 8.30 -0.47 6.06
C VAL A 78 8.03 -0.30 4.58
N THR A 79 7.48 0.84 4.17
CA THR A 79 7.27 1.16 2.76
C THR A 79 8.58 1.16 1.99
N GLN A 80 9.67 1.68 2.57
CA GLN A 80 11.01 1.56 1.96
C GLN A 80 11.45 0.11 1.80
N PHE A 81 11.28 -0.72 2.84
CA PHE A 81 11.62 -2.14 2.77
C PHE A 81 10.80 -2.86 1.70
N ILE A 82 9.48 -2.66 1.67
CA ILE A 82 8.56 -3.26 0.69
C ILE A 82 8.95 -2.85 -0.74
N LEU A 83 9.19 -1.56 -0.99
CA LEU A 83 9.54 -1.08 -2.34
C LEU A 83 10.84 -1.70 -2.88
N LEU A 84 11.81 -1.98 -2.00
CA LEU A 84 13.14 -2.46 -2.40
C LEU A 84 13.31 -3.97 -2.32
N ASN A 85 12.56 -4.67 -1.46
CA ASN A 85 12.80 -6.07 -1.14
C ASN A 85 11.60 -6.98 -1.42
N ARG A 86 10.42 -6.43 -1.76
CA ARG A 86 9.26 -7.26 -2.07
C ARG A 86 9.51 -8.06 -3.37
N PRO A 87 9.40 -9.39 -3.33
CA PRO A 87 9.49 -10.21 -4.53
C PRO A 87 8.36 -9.87 -5.54
N LEU A 88 8.65 -9.90 -6.84
CA LEU A 88 7.66 -9.60 -7.89
C LEU A 88 6.56 -10.67 -8.01
N ASP A 89 6.86 -11.88 -7.57
CA ASP A 89 5.92 -13.01 -7.48
C ASP A 89 5.07 -12.99 -6.20
N SER A 90 5.31 -12.04 -5.28
CA SER A 90 4.48 -11.90 -4.08
C SER A 90 3.02 -11.58 -4.42
N ASP A 91 2.11 -12.11 -3.59
CA ASP A 91 0.69 -11.83 -3.71
C ASP A 91 0.43 -10.34 -3.44
N LEU A 92 0.00 -9.64 -4.49
CA LEU A 92 -0.46 -8.26 -4.39
C LEU A 92 -1.96 -8.30 -4.11
N GLU A 93 -2.40 -7.78 -2.96
CA GLU A 93 -3.82 -7.76 -2.57
C GLU A 93 -4.73 -7.11 -3.62
N VAL A 94 -4.19 -6.17 -4.42
CA VAL A 94 -4.91 -5.47 -5.47
C VAL A 94 -5.05 -6.27 -6.78
N LEU A 95 -4.21 -7.29 -7.01
CA LEU A 95 -4.15 -8.03 -8.28
C LEU A 95 -5.49 -8.65 -8.69
N PRO A 96 -6.26 -9.33 -7.82
CA PRO A 96 -7.56 -9.88 -8.19
C PRO A 96 -8.52 -8.82 -8.73
N PHE A 97 -8.50 -7.61 -8.17
CA PHE A 97 -9.35 -6.51 -8.62
C PHE A 97 -8.89 -5.93 -9.96
N VAL A 98 -7.58 -5.88 -10.21
CA VAL A 98 -7.03 -5.47 -11.51
C VAL A 98 -7.44 -6.47 -12.59
N MET A 99 -7.30 -7.77 -12.33
CA MET A 99 -7.72 -8.83 -13.26
C MET A 99 -9.22 -8.76 -13.53
N ALA A 100 -10.04 -8.57 -12.49
CA ALA A 100 -11.49 -8.44 -12.62
C ALA A 100 -11.90 -7.19 -13.42
N HIS A 101 -11.19 -6.06 -13.28
CA HIS A 101 -11.43 -4.86 -14.09
C HIS A 101 -11.22 -5.14 -15.58
N PHE A 102 -10.09 -5.78 -15.93
CA PHE A 102 -9.79 -6.06 -17.33
C PHE A 102 -10.60 -7.23 -17.89
N GLY A 103 -11.11 -8.14 -17.07
CA GLY A 103 -12.02 -9.21 -17.52
C GLY A 103 -11.45 -10.04 -18.67
N GLY A 104 -10.13 -10.31 -18.66
CA GLY A 104 -9.42 -11.04 -19.71
C GLY A 104 -8.89 -10.21 -20.88
N ARG A 105 -9.17 -8.90 -20.93
CA ARG A 105 -8.63 -7.98 -21.97
C ARG A 105 -7.12 -7.73 -21.84
N ARG A 106 -6.53 -8.11 -20.71
CA ARG A 106 -5.09 -8.08 -20.42
C ARG A 106 -4.67 -9.45 -19.89
N THR A 107 -3.44 -9.84 -20.18
CA THR A 107 -2.80 -11.03 -19.61
C THR A 107 -2.59 -10.88 -18.11
N GLU A 108 -2.41 -11.99 -17.38
CA GLU A 108 -2.08 -11.94 -15.96
C GLU A 108 -0.77 -11.17 -15.71
N ALA A 109 0.24 -11.37 -16.57
CA ALA A 109 1.51 -10.67 -16.45
C ALA A 109 1.36 -9.14 -16.57
N GLU A 110 0.53 -8.66 -17.49
CA GLU A 110 0.19 -7.23 -17.61
C GLU A 110 -0.56 -6.73 -16.37
N CYS A 111 -1.54 -7.49 -15.86
CA CYS A 111 -2.28 -7.13 -14.65
C CYS A 111 -1.34 -7.06 -13.42
N ARG A 112 -0.40 -8.00 -13.31
CA ARG A 112 0.61 -8.03 -12.24
C ARG A 112 1.55 -6.83 -12.31
N ARG A 113 2.01 -6.46 -13.52
CA ARG A 113 2.79 -5.24 -13.74
C ARG A 113 2.01 -4.00 -13.30
N ILE A 114 0.76 -3.85 -13.71
CA ILE A 114 -0.10 -2.71 -13.33
C ILE A 114 -0.28 -2.65 -11.81
N ALA A 115 -0.59 -3.78 -11.16
CA ALA A 115 -0.73 -3.87 -9.71
C ALA A 115 0.57 -3.47 -8.98
N PHE A 116 1.72 -3.91 -9.50
CA PHE A 116 3.04 -3.56 -8.98
C PHE A 116 3.32 -2.05 -9.12
N GLU A 117 3.14 -1.49 -10.31
CA GLU A 117 3.40 -0.07 -10.61
C GLU A 117 2.51 0.85 -9.78
N LEU A 118 1.20 0.58 -9.72
CA LEU A 118 0.25 1.35 -8.94
C LEU A 118 0.59 1.36 -7.45
N THR A 119 0.84 0.17 -6.88
CA THR A 119 1.19 0.04 -5.46
C THR A 119 2.52 0.73 -5.14
N SER A 120 3.49 0.63 -6.06
CA SER A 120 4.81 1.23 -5.87
C SER A 120 4.76 2.76 -5.94
N LEU A 121 3.99 3.30 -6.89
CA LEU A 121 3.75 4.74 -7.00
C LEU A 121 3.11 5.27 -5.71
N HIS A 122 2.04 4.64 -5.24
CA HIS A 122 1.36 5.06 -4.01
C HIS A 122 2.27 4.95 -2.77
N GLY A 123 3.08 3.88 -2.67
CA GLY A 123 4.09 3.76 -1.62
C GLY A 123 5.11 4.89 -1.65
N LEU A 124 5.63 5.24 -2.84
CA LEU A 124 6.56 6.35 -3.00
C LEU A 124 5.91 7.70 -2.68
N ALA A 125 4.66 7.90 -3.10
CA ALA A 125 3.89 9.12 -2.81
C ALA A 125 3.73 9.33 -1.30
N VAL A 126 3.47 8.26 -0.54
CA VAL A 126 3.50 8.31 0.93
C VAL A 126 4.88 8.72 1.43
N LEU A 127 5.96 8.08 0.98
CA LEU A 127 7.33 8.44 1.41
C LEU A 127 7.70 9.90 1.13
N LYS A 128 7.09 10.48 0.10
CA LYS A 128 7.34 11.84 -0.39
C LYS A 128 6.21 12.82 -0.07
N HIS A 129 5.26 12.48 0.81
CA HIS A 129 4.04 13.27 1.00
C HIS A 129 4.32 14.74 1.37
N ALA A 130 5.35 14.99 2.20
CA ALA A 130 5.75 16.34 2.58
C ALA A 130 6.36 17.12 1.42
N GLU A 131 7.18 16.47 0.59
CA GLU A 131 7.78 17.06 -0.61
C GLU A 131 6.72 17.31 -1.70
N LEU A 132 5.73 16.44 -1.84
CA LEU A 132 4.59 16.64 -2.74
C LEU A 132 3.76 17.85 -2.34
N LYS A 133 3.53 18.06 -1.04
CA LYS A 133 2.88 19.27 -0.54
C LYS A 133 3.69 20.52 -0.85
N GLN A 134 5.00 20.49 -0.58
CA GLN A 134 5.90 21.63 -0.76
C GLN A 134 6.10 22.00 -2.24
N SER A 135 6.33 21.01 -3.11
CA SER A 135 6.78 21.22 -4.49
C SER A 135 5.65 21.14 -5.52
N CYS A 136 4.58 20.41 -5.21
CA CYS A 136 3.45 20.19 -6.13
C CYS A 136 2.12 20.75 -5.59
N GLY A 137 2.07 21.23 -4.35
CA GLY A 137 0.84 21.71 -3.72
C GLY A 137 -0.17 20.60 -3.39
N ILE A 138 0.23 19.33 -3.43
CA ILE A 138 -0.64 18.18 -3.17
C ILE A 138 -0.47 17.75 -1.72
N ASP A 139 -1.44 18.11 -0.87
CA ASP A 139 -1.45 17.70 0.53
C ASP A 139 -2.12 16.34 0.72
N LEU A 140 -1.35 15.26 0.71
CA LEU A 140 -1.89 13.91 0.93
C LEU A 140 -2.37 13.64 2.37
N SER A 141 -2.17 14.58 3.31
CA SER A 141 -2.76 14.50 4.65
C SER A 141 -4.19 15.06 4.72
N ASP A 142 -4.66 15.72 3.66
CA ASP A 142 -6.06 16.09 3.47
C ASP A 142 -6.80 14.95 2.74
N ASP A 143 -7.89 14.46 3.34
CA ASP A 143 -8.62 13.29 2.82
C ASP A 143 -9.16 13.54 1.40
N ALA A 144 -9.66 14.74 1.11
CA ALA A 144 -10.20 15.06 -0.21
C ALA A 144 -9.10 15.12 -1.28
N ALA A 145 -7.94 15.69 -0.96
CA ALA A 145 -6.78 15.69 -1.83
C ALA A 145 -6.20 14.28 -2.04
N LEU A 146 -6.14 13.47 -0.99
CA LEU A 146 -5.72 12.07 -1.06
C LEU A 146 -6.65 11.25 -1.96
N GLU A 147 -7.96 11.37 -1.79
CA GLU A 147 -8.93 10.66 -2.62
C GLU A 147 -8.77 11.06 -4.10
N ARG A 148 -8.66 12.37 -4.41
CA ARG A 148 -8.40 12.84 -5.78
C ARG A 148 -7.11 12.27 -6.36
N TYR A 149 -6.03 12.25 -5.57
CA TYR A 149 -4.74 11.71 -5.99
C TYR A 149 -4.82 10.21 -6.32
N VAL A 150 -5.48 9.43 -5.45
CA VAL A 150 -5.67 7.99 -5.65
C VAL A 150 -6.55 7.73 -6.88
N ARG A 151 -7.70 8.40 -7.01
CA ARG A 151 -8.59 8.24 -8.17
C ARG A 151 -7.87 8.58 -9.47
N SER A 152 -7.14 9.68 -9.52
CA SER A 152 -6.38 10.08 -10.72
C SER A 152 -5.30 9.04 -11.08
N SER A 153 -4.57 8.53 -10.10
CA SER A 153 -3.55 7.51 -10.32
C SER A 153 -4.17 6.19 -10.80
N VAL A 154 -5.23 5.72 -10.15
CA VAL A 154 -5.99 4.52 -10.55
C VAL A 154 -6.51 4.68 -11.98
N ASN A 155 -7.15 5.80 -12.30
CA ASN A 155 -7.65 6.08 -13.64
C ASN A 155 -6.53 5.93 -14.68
N ARG A 156 -5.40 6.59 -14.47
CA ARG A 156 -4.26 6.54 -15.40
C ARG A 156 -3.71 5.14 -15.65
N PHE A 157 -3.77 4.23 -14.68
CA PHE A 157 -3.29 2.86 -14.84
C PHE A 157 -4.33 1.87 -15.38
N LEU A 158 -5.62 2.20 -15.23
CA LEU A 158 -6.74 1.33 -15.60
C LEU A 158 -7.51 1.85 -16.83
N GLU A 159 -7.16 3.04 -17.33
CA GLU A 159 -7.58 3.56 -18.63
C GLU A 159 -6.99 2.69 -19.74
N GLU A 160 -7.83 2.43 -20.75
CA GLU A 160 -7.39 1.77 -21.96
C GLU A 160 -6.64 2.80 -22.80
N GLU A 161 -5.44 2.46 -23.27
CA GLU A 161 -4.85 3.23 -24.36
C GLU A 161 -5.84 3.15 -25.53
N GLU A 162 -6.46 4.28 -25.89
CA GLU A 162 -7.12 4.37 -27.18
C GLU A 162 -6.08 3.96 -28.24
N PRO A 163 -6.39 3.03 -29.14
CA PRO A 163 -5.48 2.74 -30.23
C PRO A 163 -5.21 4.05 -30.96
N TYR A 164 -3.94 4.41 -31.13
CA TYR A 164 -3.56 5.48 -32.03
C TYR A 164 -4.18 5.16 -33.40
N VAL A 165 -5.26 5.86 -33.75
CA VAL A 165 -5.93 5.80 -35.06
C VAL A 165 -5.08 6.50 -36.11
#